data_AF-A0A914C8C4-F1
#
_entry.id   AF-A0A914C8C4-F1
#
_cell.length_a   1.000
_cell.length_b   1.000
_cell.length_c   1.000
_cell.angle_alpha   90.00
_cell.angle_beta   90.00
_cell.angle_gamma   90.00
#
_symmetry.space_group_name_H-M   'P 1'
#
loop_
_entity.id
_entity.type
_entity.pdbx_description
1 polymer ?
#
loop_
_entity_poly.entity_id
_entity_poly.type
_entity_poly.pdbx_seq_one_letter_code
_entity_poly.pdbx_strand_id
1 'polypeptide(L)'
;MNNCYDNYEVRIAVDHTQVIPPNEWGRASVEIESKKTWNDGGLFILDIDRMPTGPGVRFAFWTMGPNWPNNGEFDILEGWAGRGADELTLHSGEGYDMSVVLNETGVLPVMTGVWKKYSNGIASTNCSSSPINDAGCSVNAPNGTFGQEFNDVGGGLYIAEWDKENYVRMWVIKRPDIPVDITQVFV
;
A
#
# COMPACT_ATOMS: atom_id res chain seq x y z
N MET A 1 21.59 -19.60 -8.01
CA MET A 1 20.42 -19.54 -7.12
C MET A 1 20.95 -19.18 -5.76
N ASN A 2 20.90 -17.90 -5.40
CA ASN A 2 21.34 -17.45 -4.07
C ASN A 2 20.13 -17.55 -3.14
N ASN A 3 20.33 -18.14 -1.96
CA ASN A 3 19.31 -18.34 -0.94
C ASN A 3 18.51 -17.06 -0.69
N CYS A 4 17.17 -17.15 -0.76
CA CYS A 4 16.26 -16.03 -0.48
C CYS A 4 16.01 -15.83 1.02
N TYR A 5 16.71 -16.56 1.89
CA TYR A 5 16.54 -16.54 3.34
C TYR A 5 17.91 -16.39 4.01
N ASP A 6 18.28 -15.16 4.31
CA ASP A 6 19.34 -14.86 5.28
C ASP A 6 18.63 -14.32 6.52
N ASN A 7 18.85 -14.91 7.70
CA ASN A 7 18.33 -14.42 8.99
C ASN A 7 16.80 -14.19 9.09
N TYR A 8 15.96 -15.07 8.54
CA TYR A 8 14.49 -14.93 8.50
C TYR A 8 13.97 -13.75 7.66
N GLU A 9 14.85 -13.10 6.89
CA GLU A 9 14.46 -12.02 5.98
C GLU A 9 14.26 -12.58 4.57
N VAL A 10 13.24 -12.05 3.88
CA VAL A 10 12.99 -12.34 2.47
C VAL A 10 13.40 -11.14 1.63
N ARG A 11 14.34 -11.34 0.70
CA ARG A 11 14.74 -10.29 -0.23
C ARG A 11 14.02 -10.42 -1.57
N ILE A 12 13.23 -9.40 -1.90
CA ILE A 12 12.59 -9.23 -3.20
C ILE A 12 13.25 -8.03 -3.88
N ALA A 13 13.83 -8.21 -5.06
CA ALA A 13 14.64 -7.20 -5.71
C ALA A 13 14.49 -7.21 -7.24
N VAL A 14 14.83 -6.08 -7.85
CA VAL A 14 14.87 -5.90 -9.31
C VAL A 14 16.29 -6.06 -9.85
N ASP A 15 16.41 -6.27 -11.15
CA ASP A 15 17.72 -6.24 -11.82
C ASP A 15 18.32 -4.83 -11.74
N HIS A 16 19.50 -4.72 -11.14
CA HIS A 16 20.27 -3.49 -11.00
C HIS A 16 21.62 -3.54 -11.72
N THR A 17 21.79 -4.48 -12.65
CA THR A 17 23.06 -4.76 -13.34
C THR A 17 22.96 -4.56 -14.85
N GLN A 18 21.83 -4.91 -15.47
CA GLN A 18 21.68 -4.81 -16.91
C GLN A 18 21.26 -3.39 -17.32
N VAL A 19 21.88 -2.92 -18.41
CA VAL A 19 21.40 -1.77 -19.17
C VAL A 19 20.43 -2.28 -20.22
N ILE A 20 19.18 -1.86 -20.11
CA ILE A 20 18.10 -2.31 -21.01
C ILE A 20 18.15 -1.47 -22.30
N PRO A 21 18.28 -2.09 -23.49
CA PRO A 21 18.22 -1.38 -24.77
C PRO A 21 16.87 -0.65 -24.97
N PRO A 22 16.84 0.41 -25.80
CA PRO A 22 15.58 1.02 -26.22
C PRO A 22 14.67 0.00 -26.92
N ASN A 23 13.36 0.10 -26.68
CA ASN A 23 12.30 -0.76 -27.24
C ASN A 23 12.25 -2.20 -26.70
N GLU A 24 12.98 -2.51 -25.63
CA GLU A 24 12.80 -3.75 -24.87
C GLU A 24 11.71 -3.60 -23.80
N TRP A 25 11.20 -4.73 -23.29
CA TRP A 25 10.08 -4.79 -22.34
C TRP A 25 10.27 -4.00 -21.05
N GLY A 26 11.52 -3.81 -20.62
CA GLY A 26 11.86 -3.06 -19.41
C GLY A 26 12.82 -3.82 -18.50
N ARG A 27 13.06 -3.25 -17.32
CA ARG A 27 13.91 -3.84 -16.28
C ARG A 27 13.21 -5.04 -15.65
N ALA A 28 13.91 -6.16 -15.51
CA ALA A 28 13.37 -7.34 -14.86
C ALA A 28 12.99 -7.04 -13.39
N SER A 29 11.77 -7.44 -13.02
CA SER A 29 11.17 -7.31 -11.70
C SER A 29 10.32 -8.55 -11.41
N VAL A 30 9.69 -8.60 -10.24
CA VAL A 30 8.76 -9.66 -9.86
C VAL A 30 7.47 -9.07 -9.30
N GLU A 31 6.38 -9.80 -9.52
CA GLU A 31 5.08 -9.63 -8.88
C GLU A 31 4.74 -10.97 -8.25
N ILE A 32 4.39 -10.97 -6.97
CA ILE A 32 4.18 -12.19 -6.19
C ILE A 32 2.78 -12.15 -5.61
N GLU A 33 1.97 -13.12 -6.00
CA GLU A 33 0.59 -13.27 -5.52
C GLU A 33 0.46 -14.44 -4.55
N SER A 34 -0.32 -14.24 -3.49
CA SER A 34 -0.62 -15.31 -2.54
C SER A 34 -1.54 -16.36 -3.17
N LYS A 35 -1.25 -17.65 -2.93
CA LYS A 35 -2.16 -18.73 -3.34
C LYS A 35 -3.45 -18.78 -2.52
N LYS A 36 -3.39 -18.31 -1.27
CA LYS A 36 -4.54 -18.25 -0.37
C LYS A 36 -5.30 -16.95 -0.62
N THR A 37 -6.62 -17.03 -0.52
CA THR A 37 -7.52 -15.87 -0.51
C THR A 37 -8.26 -15.78 0.83
N TRP A 38 -8.75 -14.59 1.15
CA TRP A 38 -9.52 -14.30 2.35
C TRP A 38 -10.84 -13.65 1.93
N ASN A 39 -11.97 -14.06 2.51
CA ASN A 39 -13.31 -13.61 2.11
C ASN A 39 -14.15 -13.05 3.27
N ASP A 40 -13.65 -13.17 4.50
CA ASP A 40 -14.38 -12.85 5.74
C ASP A 40 -13.58 -11.85 6.60
N GLY A 41 -12.86 -10.96 5.93
CA GLY A 41 -11.93 -10.03 6.56
C GLY A 41 -10.56 -10.64 6.87
N GLY A 42 -9.69 -9.81 7.45
CA GLY A 42 -8.34 -10.22 7.83
C GLY A 42 -7.52 -9.10 8.44
N LEU A 43 -6.50 -9.49 9.21
CA LEU A 43 -5.42 -8.62 9.67
C LEU A 43 -4.14 -9.04 8.95
N PHE A 44 -3.63 -8.16 8.10
CA PHE A 44 -2.43 -8.36 7.30
C PHE A 44 -1.32 -7.49 7.86
N ILE A 45 -0.17 -8.10 8.15
CA ILE A 45 0.97 -7.39 8.73
C ILE A 45 2.18 -7.69 7.87
N LEU A 46 2.79 -6.62 7.35
CA LEU A 46 4.01 -6.64 6.58
C LEU A 46 5.11 -5.93 7.38
N ASP A 47 6.12 -6.69 7.80
CA ASP A 47 7.32 -6.17 8.45
C ASP A 47 8.42 -5.94 7.40
N ILE A 48 8.85 -4.69 7.23
CA ILE A 48 9.77 -4.24 6.18
C ILE A 48 11.03 -3.68 6.82
N ASP A 49 12.20 -4.28 6.57
CA ASP A 49 13.49 -3.64 6.87
C ASP A 49 13.77 -2.49 5.88
N ARG A 50 13.61 -2.77 4.57
CA ARG A 50 13.79 -1.80 3.49
C ARG A 50 12.84 -2.05 2.34
N MET A 51 12.39 -0.96 1.71
CA MET A 51 11.65 -0.98 0.46
C MET A 51 12.48 -0.42 -0.72
N PRO A 52 12.13 -0.74 -1.97
CA PRO A 52 12.82 -0.22 -3.15
C PRO A 52 12.85 1.32 -3.22
N THR A 53 13.98 1.90 -3.62
CA THR A 53 14.13 3.35 -3.86
C THR A 53 14.84 3.62 -5.19
N GLY A 54 14.69 4.86 -5.68
CA GLY A 54 15.38 5.37 -6.87
C GLY A 54 14.41 5.80 -7.98
N PRO A 55 14.83 6.72 -8.88
CA PRO A 55 13.94 7.26 -9.91
C PRO A 55 13.27 6.18 -10.76
N GLY A 56 11.98 6.34 -11.02
CA GLY A 56 11.19 5.39 -11.82
C GLY A 56 10.68 4.16 -11.06
N VAL A 57 11.06 3.98 -9.79
CA VAL A 57 10.49 2.92 -8.95
C VAL A 57 9.05 3.24 -8.56
N ARG A 58 8.16 2.29 -8.78
CA ARG A 58 6.85 2.14 -8.12
C ARG A 58 6.92 0.84 -7.31
N PHE A 59 6.50 0.90 -6.05
CA PHE A 59 6.43 -0.28 -5.18
C PHE A 59 5.05 -0.35 -4.57
N ALA A 60 4.49 -1.56 -4.55
CA ALA A 60 3.16 -1.82 -4.02
C ALA A 60 3.13 -3.12 -3.21
N PHE A 61 2.37 -3.08 -2.12
CA PHE A 61 1.84 -4.23 -1.39
C PHE A 61 0.36 -3.99 -1.16
N TRP A 62 -0.47 -4.88 -1.69
CA TRP A 62 -1.88 -4.61 -1.90
C TRP A 62 -2.66 -5.92 -1.88
N THR A 63 -3.99 -5.81 -1.81
CA THR A 63 -4.91 -6.94 -1.92
C THR A 63 -5.87 -6.70 -3.08
N MET A 64 -6.23 -7.78 -3.78
CA MET A 64 -7.15 -7.74 -4.94
C MET A 64 -8.23 -8.80 -4.83
N GLY A 65 -9.48 -8.40 -5.07
CA GLY A 65 -10.57 -9.32 -5.32
C GLY A 65 -10.64 -9.78 -6.79
N PRO A 66 -11.26 -10.94 -7.09
CA PRO A 66 -11.48 -11.37 -8.46
C PRO A 66 -12.41 -10.39 -9.21
N ASN A 67 -12.46 -10.40 -10.56
CA ASN A 67 -13.37 -9.53 -11.32
C ASN A 67 -13.19 -8.03 -10.98
N TRP A 68 -11.95 -7.57 -11.01
CA TRP A 68 -11.59 -6.18 -10.75
C TRP A 68 -12.33 -5.20 -11.70
N PRO A 69 -12.79 -4.03 -11.20
CA PRO A 69 -12.69 -3.53 -9.83
C PRO A 69 -13.89 -3.92 -8.93
N ASN A 70 -14.81 -4.75 -9.44
CA ASN A 70 -16.10 -4.98 -8.79
C ASN A 70 -16.00 -5.70 -7.43
N ASN A 71 -14.96 -6.50 -7.20
CA ASN A 71 -14.69 -7.10 -5.89
C ASN A 71 -13.54 -6.43 -5.14
N GLY A 72 -13.19 -5.21 -5.54
CA GLY A 72 -12.33 -4.33 -4.78
C GLY A 72 -10.83 -4.57 -4.92
N GLU A 73 -10.10 -3.54 -4.55
CA GLU A 73 -8.66 -3.49 -4.36
C GLU A 73 -8.37 -2.64 -3.14
N PHE A 74 -7.37 -3.04 -2.36
CA PHE A 74 -6.88 -2.25 -1.24
C PHE A 74 -5.35 -2.17 -1.29
N ASP A 75 -4.86 -1.00 -1.66
CA ASP A 75 -3.45 -0.63 -1.66
C ASP A 75 -3.02 -0.25 -0.24
N ILE A 76 -2.32 -1.17 0.40
CA ILE A 76 -1.88 -1.04 1.80
C ILE A 76 -0.59 -0.22 1.89
N LEU A 77 0.28 -0.41 0.91
CA LEU A 77 1.51 0.33 0.71
C LEU A 77 1.64 0.54 -0.78
N GLU A 78 1.56 1.78 -1.24
CA GLU A 78 1.83 2.14 -2.62
C GLU A 78 2.51 3.50 -2.70
N GLY A 79 3.57 3.57 -3.51
CA GLY A 79 4.21 4.84 -3.77
C GLY A 79 5.12 4.86 -4.97
N TRP A 80 5.43 6.09 -5.38
CA TRP A 80 6.42 6.40 -6.39
C TRP A 80 7.65 7.04 -5.77
N ALA A 81 8.79 6.77 -6.38
CA ALA A 81 10.05 7.36 -5.98
C ALA A 81 9.97 8.90 -5.87
N GLY A 82 10.44 9.43 -4.74
CA GLY A 82 10.51 10.87 -4.47
C GLY A 82 9.29 11.47 -3.78
N ARG A 83 8.23 10.70 -3.48
CA ARG A 83 7.08 11.22 -2.72
C ARG A 83 7.30 11.28 -1.21
N GLY A 84 8.07 10.36 -0.64
CA GLY A 84 8.37 10.28 0.81
C GLY A 84 7.20 9.86 1.71
N ALA A 85 5.99 9.91 1.20
CA ALA A 85 4.77 9.44 1.85
C ALA A 85 4.14 8.30 1.05
N ASP A 86 3.57 7.36 1.79
CA ASP A 86 2.73 6.29 1.26
C ASP A 86 1.34 6.83 0.86
N GLU A 87 0.76 6.22 -0.17
CA GLU A 87 -0.59 6.51 -0.67
C GLU A 87 -1.46 5.27 -0.51
N LEU A 88 -2.31 5.26 0.53
CA LEU A 88 -3.34 4.24 0.68
C LEU A 88 -4.46 4.53 -0.31
N THR A 89 -4.82 3.55 -1.11
CA THR A 89 -5.89 3.68 -2.10
C THR A 89 -6.85 2.52 -2.04
N LEU A 90 -8.12 2.80 -2.27
CA LEU A 90 -9.14 1.79 -2.52
C LEU A 90 -9.67 1.94 -3.94
N HIS A 91 -9.80 0.81 -4.61
CA HIS A 91 -10.52 0.70 -5.87
C HIS A 91 -11.76 -0.16 -5.66
N SER A 92 -12.87 0.23 -6.26
CA SER A 92 -14.13 -0.48 -6.19
C SER A 92 -14.88 -0.45 -7.52
N GLY A 93 -15.96 -1.23 -7.62
CA GLY A 93 -16.98 -1.02 -8.64
C GLY A 93 -17.67 0.35 -8.51
N GLU A 94 -18.63 0.61 -9.39
CA GLU A 94 -19.37 1.88 -9.41
C GLU A 94 -20.20 2.10 -8.14
N GLY A 95 -20.30 3.36 -7.71
CA GLY A 95 -21.24 3.81 -6.68
C GLY A 95 -20.68 3.91 -5.27
N TYR A 96 -19.38 3.67 -5.08
CA TYR A 96 -18.74 3.81 -3.77
C TYR A 96 -17.94 5.10 -3.68
N ASP A 97 -18.37 5.98 -2.76
CA ASP A 97 -17.72 7.25 -2.47
C ASP A 97 -17.64 7.47 -0.95
N MET A 98 -16.41 7.61 -0.44
CA MET A 98 -16.15 7.81 0.97
C MET A 98 -16.66 9.16 1.50
N SER A 99 -17.01 10.12 0.63
CA SER A 99 -17.67 11.36 1.05
C SER A 99 -19.05 11.13 1.66
N VAL A 100 -19.71 10.02 1.32
CA VAL A 100 -20.99 9.63 1.91
C VAL A 100 -20.79 9.20 3.37
N VAL A 101 -19.73 8.42 3.65
CA VAL A 101 -19.35 8.03 5.02
C VAL A 101 -19.02 9.27 5.88
N LEU A 102 -18.37 10.28 5.27
CA LEU A 102 -18.08 11.56 5.92
C LEU A 102 -19.36 12.35 6.29
N ASN A 103 -20.45 12.16 5.55
CA ASN A 103 -21.69 12.92 5.71
C ASN A 103 -22.76 12.19 6.53
N GLU A 104 -22.84 10.85 6.47
CA GLU A 104 -23.90 10.06 7.11
C GLU A 104 -23.66 9.78 8.60
N THR A 105 -22.40 9.61 9.00
CA THR A 105 -22.06 9.28 10.39
C THR A 105 -21.92 10.51 11.29
N GLY A 106 -21.75 11.70 10.69
CA GLY A 106 -21.40 12.94 11.41
C GLY A 106 -20.04 12.88 12.12
N VAL A 107 -19.27 11.80 11.93
CA VAL A 107 -17.98 11.55 12.56
C VAL A 107 -16.97 11.32 11.45
N LEU A 108 -16.03 12.25 11.28
CA LEU A 108 -14.90 12.05 10.38
C LEU A 108 -14.14 10.78 10.84
N PRO A 109 -13.73 9.88 9.93
CA PRO A 109 -12.81 8.81 10.27
C PRO A 109 -11.58 9.44 10.93
N VAL A 110 -11.29 9.01 12.16
CA VAL A 110 -10.14 9.50 12.89
C VAL A 110 -8.92 8.84 12.27
N MET A 111 -8.23 9.59 11.41
CA MET A 111 -7.00 9.17 10.77
C MET A 111 -5.95 10.28 10.85
N THR A 112 -4.68 9.89 10.90
CA THR A 112 -3.54 10.82 10.86
C THR A 112 -3.15 11.21 9.44
N GLY A 113 -3.59 10.44 8.44
CA GLY A 113 -3.41 10.73 7.02
C GLY A 113 -4.33 11.85 6.53
N VAL A 114 -4.05 12.34 5.34
CA VAL A 114 -4.81 13.43 4.70
C VAL A 114 -5.29 12.94 3.34
N TRP A 115 -6.58 13.15 3.04
CA TRP A 115 -7.13 12.87 1.72
C TRP A 115 -6.26 13.47 0.61
N LYS A 116 -5.85 12.62 -0.34
CA LYS A 116 -5.21 13.07 -1.58
C LYS A 116 -6.15 14.04 -2.28
N LYS A 117 -5.58 15.09 -2.85
CA LYS A 117 -6.34 16.08 -3.63
C LYS A 117 -5.95 15.97 -5.09
N TYR A 118 -6.95 16.03 -5.96
CA TYR A 118 -6.73 16.24 -7.38
C TYR A 118 -6.13 17.62 -7.63
N SER A 119 -5.66 17.87 -8.86
CA SER A 119 -5.10 19.17 -9.25
C SER A 119 -6.05 20.36 -9.07
N ASN A 120 -7.36 20.11 -9.06
CA ASN A 120 -8.40 21.10 -8.79
C ASN A 120 -8.68 21.32 -7.28
N GLY A 121 -7.97 20.64 -6.39
CA GLY A 121 -8.09 20.75 -4.94
C GLY A 121 -9.19 19.91 -4.30
N ILE A 122 -9.98 19.17 -5.10
CA ILE A 122 -11.03 18.28 -4.59
C ILE A 122 -10.40 17.01 -4.01
N ALA A 123 -10.91 16.54 -2.87
CA ALA A 123 -10.47 15.31 -2.24
C ALA A 123 -10.83 14.08 -3.11
N SER A 124 -9.91 13.12 -3.20
CA SER A 124 -10.08 11.84 -3.88
C SER A 124 -10.86 10.89 -2.96
N THR A 125 -12.19 11.08 -2.88
CA THR A 125 -13.08 10.25 -2.05
C THR A 125 -13.85 9.20 -2.85
N ASN A 126 -13.96 9.35 -4.16
CA ASN A 126 -14.64 8.38 -5.03
C ASN A 126 -13.73 7.19 -5.31
N CYS A 127 -14.10 6.01 -4.82
CA CYS A 127 -13.32 4.78 -4.96
C CYS A 127 -13.63 4.02 -6.25
N SER A 128 -14.71 4.42 -6.95
CA SER A 128 -15.16 3.80 -8.19
C SER A 128 -14.07 3.87 -9.24
N SER A 129 -13.65 2.71 -9.73
CA SER A 129 -12.60 2.55 -10.72
C SER A 129 -13.14 1.84 -11.97
N SER A 130 -12.40 1.97 -13.06
CA SER A 130 -12.67 1.32 -14.34
C SER A 130 -11.36 1.13 -15.10
N PRO A 131 -11.33 0.29 -16.17
CA PRO A 131 -10.12 0.09 -16.97
C PRO A 131 -9.52 1.36 -17.62
N ILE A 132 -10.26 2.47 -17.65
CA ILE A 132 -9.83 3.74 -18.25
C ILE A 132 -9.72 4.88 -17.22
N ASN A 133 -10.09 4.63 -15.97
CA ASN A 133 -9.99 5.58 -14.86
C ASN A 133 -9.90 4.79 -13.56
N ASP A 134 -8.68 4.65 -13.07
CA ASP A 134 -8.26 3.81 -11.96
C ASP A 134 -7.66 4.66 -10.83
N ALA A 135 -8.11 5.91 -10.67
CA ALA A 135 -7.55 6.77 -9.64
C ALA A 135 -7.88 6.31 -8.20
N GLY A 136 -9.04 5.66 -8.03
CA GLY A 136 -9.54 5.27 -6.71
C GLY A 136 -9.75 6.45 -5.74
N CYS A 137 -9.97 6.10 -4.48
CA CYS A 137 -10.03 7.06 -3.38
C CYS A 137 -8.79 6.89 -2.51
N SER A 138 -8.01 7.96 -2.32
CA SER A 138 -6.71 7.86 -1.69
C SER A 138 -6.51 8.78 -0.48
N VAL A 139 -5.76 8.28 0.49
CA VAL A 139 -5.26 9.00 1.66
C VAL A 139 -3.75 8.96 1.66
N ASN A 140 -3.11 10.12 1.72
CA ASN A 140 -1.66 10.21 1.91
C ASN A 140 -1.34 10.03 3.40
N ALA A 141 -0.46 9.08 3.70
CA ALA A 141 0.14 8.96 5.02
C ALA A 141 1.07 10.16 5.32
N PRO A 142 1.46 10.37 6.59
CA PRO A 142 2.50 11.34 6.91
C PRO A 142 3.83 11.04 6.18
N ASN A 143 4.66 12.07 5.98
CA ASN A 143 6.01 11.89 5.42
C ASN A 143 6.86 10.93 6.25
N GLY A 144 7.86 10.32 5.60
CA GLY A 144 8.74 9.33 6.19
C GLY A 144 8.15 7.93 6.24
N THR A 145 7.03 7.70 5.55
CA THR A 145 6.35 6.41 5.47
C THR A 145 6.77 5.64 4.21
N PHE A 146 7.27 6.30 3.18
CA PHE A 146 7.69 5.65 1.93
C PHE A 146 9.13 6.00 1.53
N GLY A 147 9.80 5.05 0.89
CA GLY A 147 11.08 5.24 0.22
C GLY A 147 12.25 5.46 1.18
N GLN A 148 13.14 6.40 0.83
CA GLN A 148 14.42 6.54 1.52
C GLN A 148 14.28 6.93 2.99
N GLU A 149 13.36 7.84 3.32
CA GLU A 149 13.14 8.27 4.71
C GLU A 149 12.64 7.12 5.60
N PHE A 150 11.81 6.22 5.06
CA PHE A 150 11.38 5.00 5.76
C PHE A 150 12.55 4.02 5.94
N ASN A 151 13.37 3.84 4.90
CA ASN A 151 14.56 2.98 4.97
C ASN A 151 15.61 3.50 5.95
N ASP A 152 15.78 4.82 6.07
CA ASP A 152 16.80 5.46 6.92
C ASP A 152 16.54 5.23 8.42
N VAL A 153 15.29 4.96 8.80
CA VAL A 153 14.92 4.62 10.18
C VAL A 153 14.86 3.11 10.44
N GLY A 154 15.29 2.27 9.49
CA GLY A 154 15.24 0.79 9.59
C GLY A 154 13.87 0.20 9.24
N GLY A 155 13.10 0.91 8.43
CA GLY A 155 11.81 0.49 7.94
C GLY A 155 10.70 0.52 9.00
N GLY A 156 9.89 -0.52 9.09
CA GLY A 156 8.74 -0.58 10.00
C GLY A 156 7.65 -1.57 9.58
N LEU A 157 6.49 -1.41 10.21
CA LEU A 157 5.31 -2.24 9.99
C LEU A 157 4.28 -1.51 9.16
N TYR A 158 3.71 -2.25 8.20
CA TYR A 158 2.44 -1.94 7.56
C TYR A 158 1.39 -2.92 8.04
N ILE A 159 0.33 -2.41 8.66
CA ILE A 159 -0.75 -3.20 9.25
C ILE A 159 -2.04 -2.79 8.55
N ALA A 160 -2.74 -3.76 7.97
CA ALA A 160 -4.01 -3.55 7.32
C ALA A 160 -5.07 -4.46 7.96
N GLU A 161 -6.17 -3.85 8.40
CA GLU A 161 -7.34 -4.56 8.89
C GLU A 161 -8.48 -4.36 7.90
N TRP A 162 -9.00 -5.45 7.37
CA TRP A 162 -10.22 -5.47 6.58
C TRP A 162 -11.30 -6.17 7.36
N ASP A 163 -12.35 -5.43 7.68
CA ASP A 163 -13.62 -5.96 8.17
C ASP A 163 -14.63 -5.93 7.03
N LYS A 164 -15.17 -7.09 6.68
CA LYS A 164 -16.05 -7.29 5.53
C LYS A 164 -17.32 -6.43 5.59
N GLU A 165 -17.80 -6.09 6.78
CA GLU A 165 -19.09 -5.43 6.98
C GLU A 165 -18.95 -3.94 7.23
N ASN A 166 -17.81 -3.49 7.76
CA ASN A 166 -17.74 -2.18 8.38
C ASN A 166 -16.65 -1.27 7.80
N TYR A 167 -15.41 -1.75 7.68
CA TYR A 167 -14.28 -0.86 7.43
C TYR A 167 -13.06 -1.54 6.84
N VAL A 168 -12.21 -0.70 6.26
CA VAL A 168 -10.79 -0.97 6.07
C VAL A 168 -9.99 0.05 6.86
N ARG A 169 -8.92 -0.38 7.50
CA ARG A 169 -8.02 0.47 8.27
C ARG A 169 -6.57 0.09 7.98
N MET A 170 -5.71 1.09 8.07
CA MET A 170 -4.28 0.90 7.89
C MET A 170 -3.50 1.70 8.91
N TRP A 171 -2.40 1.10 9.37
CA TRP A 171 -1.41 1.74 10.21
C TRP A 171 -0.04 1.50 9.62
N VAL A 172 0.76 2.55 9.57
CA VAL A 172 2.20 2.48 9.33
C VAL A 172 2.91 2.87 10.62
N ILE A 173 3.77 1.99 11.12
CA ILE A 173 4.54 2.21 12.34
C ILE A 173 6.01 2.06 11.98
N LYS A 174 6.75 3.17 12.01
CA LYS A 174 8.20 3.16 11.75
C LYS A 174 8.92 2.36 12.83
N ARG A 175 10.03 1.72 12.48
CA ARG A 175 10.81 0.82 13.34
C ARG A 175 11.08 1.36 14.75
N PRO A 176 11.47 2.64 14.95
CA PRO A 176 11.73 3.17 16.30
C PRO A 176 10.48 3.30 17.17
N ASP A 177 9.29 3.33 16.56
CA ASP A 177 8.02 3.60 17.20
C ASP A 177 7.18 2.32 17.42
N ILE A 178 7.69 1.14 17.05
CA ILE A 178 6.97 -0.14 17.20
C ILE A 178 6.76 -0.46 18.68
N PRO A 179 5.50 -0.59 19.14
CA PRO A 179 5.18 -1.01 20.50
C PRO A 179 5.68 -2.44 20.82
N VAL A 180 6.06 -2.66 22.09
CA VAL A 180 6.63 -3.94 22.55
C VAL A 180 5.63 -5.10 22.40
N ASP A 181 4.34 -4.85 22.59
CA ASP A 181 3.29 -5.87 22.46
C ASP A 181 3.18 -6.44 21.03
N ILE A 182 3.43 -5.63 20.00
CA ILE A 182 3.45 -6.10 18.61
C ILE A 182 4.65 -7.01 18.35
N THR A 183 5.81 -6.70 18.95
CA THR A 183 7.03 -7.52 18.76
C THR A 183 6.97 -8.90 19.42
N GLN A 184 6.01 -9.14 20.33
CA GLN A 184 5.84 -10.42 21.03
C GLN A 184 4.90 -11.40 20.31
N VAL A 185 4.20 -10.96 19.26
CA VAL A 185 3.28 -11.81 18.48
C VAL A 185 4.02 -12.58 17.37
N PHE A 186 5.27 -12.22 17.06
CA PHE A 186 6.04 -12.74 15.92
C PHE A 186 7.31 -13.50 16.32
N VAL A 187 7.21 -14.38 17.34
CA VAL A 187 8.28 -15.33 17.70
C VAL A 187 7.92 -16.74 17.26
#